data_AF-A0A7D5MU71-F1
#
_entry.id   AF-A0A7D5MU71-F1
#
_cell.length_a   1.000
_cell.length_b   1.000
_cell.length_c   1.000
_cell.angle_alpha   90.00
_cell.angle_beta   90.00
_cell.angle_gamma   90.00
#
_symmetry.space_group_name_H-M   'P 1'
#
loop_
_entity.id
_entity.type
_entity.pdbx_description
1 polymer ?
#
loop_
_entity_poly.entity_id
_entity_poly.type
_entity_poly.pdbx_seq_one_letter_code
_entity_poly.pdbx_strand_id
1 'polypeptide(L)'
;MTFEIVTESGESSELVFRPGDVRASSRGWIDGREILRFDVPVTDPLPMGYHDVRLAARPDEPMRLIVAPHRCYLPQELERNAAVWGISAQLYSLKRPENWGLGTSPIWRNWWIWQPHWGRR
;
A
#
# COMPACT_ATOMS: atom_id res chain seq x y z
N MET A 1 -19.99 17.48 -11.82
CA MET A 1 -18.64 17.02 -12.15
C MET A 1 -18.64 15.51 -12.08
N THR A 2 -18.07 14.86 -13.07
CA THR A 2 -18.03 13.41 -13.17
C THR A 2 -16.60 12.95 -12.98
N PHE A 3 -16.42 11.97 -12.11
CA PHE A 3 -15.17 11.27 -11.89
C PHE A 3 -15.31 9.83 -12.36
N GLU A 4 -14.28 9.33 -13.04
CA GLU A 4 -14.14 7.91 -13.38
C GLU A 4 -13.09 7.33 -12.45
N ILE A 5 -13.41 6.25 -11.75
CA ILE A 5 -12.48 5.50 -10.91
C ILE A 5 -12.22 4.17 -11.60
N VAL A 6 -10.98 3.94 -12.01
CA VAL A 6 -10.51 2.69 -12.61
C VAL A 6 -9.75 1.91 -11.53
N THR A 7 -10.25 0.73 -11.21
CA THR A 7 -9.64 -0.17 -10.22
C THR A 7 -8.37 -0.84 -10.76
N GLU A 8 -7.61 -1.51 -9.88
CA GLU A 8 -6.39 -2.23 -10.27
C GLU A 8 -6.68 -3.39 -11.23
N SER A 9 -7.84 -4.01 -11.09
CA SER A 9 -8.34 -5.07 -11.98
C SER A 9 -8.85 -4.54 -13.32
N GLY A 10 -8.95 -3.22 -13.49
CA GLY A 10 -9.43 -2.57 -14.71
C GLY A 10 -10.95 -2.33 -14.74
N GLU A 11 -11.69 -2.64 -13.68
CA GLU A 11 -13.11 -2.29 -13.58
C GLU A 11 -13.25 -0.77 -13.38
N SER A 12 -14.17 -0.14 -14.12
CA SER A 12 -14.45 1.29 -14.00
C SER A 12 -15.78 1.55 -13.28
N SER A 13 -15.79 2.56 -12.43
CA SER A 13 -16.98 3.07 -11.76
C SER A 13 -17.08 4.58 -11.96
N GLU A 14 -18.30 5.08 -12.13
CA GLU A 14 -18.56 6.50 -12.34
C GLU A 14 -19.09 7.13 -11.05
N LEU A 15 -18.43 8.19 -10.59
CA LEU A 15 -18.83 8.97 -9.42
C LEU A 15 -19.26 10.38 -9.87
N VAL A 16 -20.54 10.67 -9.70
CA VAL A 16 -21.11 11.99 -10.01
C VAL A 16 -21.14 12.85 -8.76
N PHE A 17 -20.39 13.94 -8.76
CA PHE A 17 -20.37 14.93 -7.70
C PHE A 17 -20.92 16.27 -8.20
N ARG A 18 -21.89 16.83 -7.48
CA ARG A 18 -22.47 18.14 -7.80
C ARG A 18 -22.03 19.17 -6.75
N PRO A 19 -21.13 20.10 -7.09
CA PRO A 19 -20.67 21.13 -6.16
C PRO A 19 -21.79 22.03 -5.61
N GLY A 20 -22.93 22.16 -6.32
CA GLY A 20 -24.07 22.96 -5.87
C GLY A 20 -24.85 22.35 -4.70
N ASP A 21 -24.74 21.03 -4.52
CA ASP A 21 -25.51 20.28 -3.52
C ASP A 21 -24.77 20.18 -2.18
N VAL A 22 -23.48 20.53 -2.16
CA VAL A 22 -22.58 20.36 -1.01
C VAL A 22 -21.88 21.67 -0.71
N ARG A 23 -21.82 22.07 0.56
CA ARG A 23 -21.04 23.25 0.95
C ARG A 23 -19.55 22.97 0.77
N ALA A 24 -18.82 23.92 0.17
CA ALA A 24 -17.36 23.86 0.08
C ALA A 24 -16.73 23.72 1.48
N SER A 25 -15.78 22.79 1.63
CA SER A 25 -15.07 22.54 2.89
C SER A 25 -14.06 23.64 3.21
N SER A 26 -13.50 24.29 2.18
CA SER A 26 -12.73 25.52 2.35
C SER A 26 -12.83 26.41 1.11
N ARG A 27 -12.54 27.70 1.31
CA ARG A 27 -12.49 28.72 0.26
C ARG A 27 -11.23 29.56 0.46
N GLY A 28 -10.53 29.89 -0.62
CA GLY A 28 -9.30 30.69 -0.56
C GLY A 28 -9.00 31.37 -1.88
N TRP A 29 -7.98 32.23 -1.88
CA TRP A 29 -7.50 32.93 -3.07
C TRP A 29 -6.06 32.47 -3.38
N ILE A 30 -5.82 32.06 -4.61
CA ILE A 30 -4.50 31.66 -5.12
C ILE A 30 -4.29 32.36 -6.46
N ASP A 31 -3.20 33.11 -6.61
CA ASP A 31 -2.87 33.87 -7.83
C ASP A 31 -4.03 34.74 -8.36
N GLY A 32 -4.75 35.39 -7.44
CA GLY A 32 -5.91 36.25 -7.76
C GLY A 32 -7.15 35.48 -8.22
N ARG A 33 -7.15 34.14 -8.15
CA ARG A 33 -8.31 33.28 -8.44
C ARG A 33 -8.89 32.75 -7.15
N GLU A 34 -10.21 32.75 -7.10
CA GLU A 34 -10.92 32.09 -6.02
C GLU A 34 -10.95 30.58 -6.25
N ILE A 35 -10.56 29.84 -5.22
CA ILE A 35 -10.53 28.38 -5.20
C ILE A 35 -11.48 27.88 -4.12
N LEU A 36 -12.35 26.95 -4.52
CA LEU A 36 -13.23 26.20 -3.63
C LEU A 36 -12.71 24.77 -3.49
N ARG A 37 -12.64 24.29 -2.26
CA ARG A 37 -12.34 22.89 -1.96
C ARG A 37 -13.63 22.17 -1.61
N PHE A 38 -13.80 20.98 -2.17
CA PHE A 38 -14.88 20.07 -1.82
C PHE A 38 -14.26 18.74 -1.41
N ASP A 39 -14.84 18.10 -0.39
CA ASP A 39 -14.51 16.73 -0.05
C ASP A 39 -15.53 15.83 -0.75
N VAL A 40 -15.03 15.00 -1.67
CA VAL A 40 -15.86 14.11 -2.48
C VAL A 40 -15.80 12.71 -1.85
N PRO A 41 -16.91 12.21 -1.25
CA PRO A 41 -16.92 10.88 -0.68
C PRO A 41 -16.88 9.82 -1.78
N VAL A 42 -16.03 8.82 -1.60
CA VAL A 42 -16.07 7.60 -2.41
C VAL A 42 -17.17 6.72 -1.84
N THR A 43 -18.25 6.52 -2.60
CA THR A 43 -19.46 5.83 -2.13
C THR A 43 -19.36 4.32 -2.23
N ASP A 44 -18.65 3.82 -3.24
CA ASP A 44 -18.54 2.40 -3.49
C ASP A 44 -17.34 1.80 -2.75
N PRO A 45 -17.50 0.63 -2.09
CA PRO A 45 -16.40 -0.04 -1.45
C PRO A 45 -15.39 -0.51 -2.50
N LEU A 46 -14.20 0.10 -2.49
CA LEU A 46 -13.12 -0.27 -3.39
C LEU A 46 -12.26 -1.40 -2.77
N PRO A 47 -11.79 -2.36 -3.58
CA PRO A 47 -10.86 -3.38 -3.09
C PRO A 47 -9.53 -2.74 -2.66
N MET A 48 -8.76 -3.45 -1.84
CA MET A 48 -7.40 -3.02 -1.54
C MET A 48 -6.55 -3.07 -2.81
N GLY A 49 -5.79 -2.01 -3.06
CA GLY A 49 -4.98 -1.91 -4.27
C GLY A 49 -4.73 -0.49 -4.73
N TYR A 50 -4.22 -0.39 -5.95
CA TYR A 50 -3.92 0.86 -6.64
C TYR A 50 -4.98 1.16 -7.70
N HIS A 51 -5.60 2.32 -7.61
CA HIS A 51 -6.66 2.77 -8.51
C HIS A 51 -6.29 4.11 -9.12
N ASP A 52 -6.87 4.40 -10.28
CA ASP A 52 -6.70 5.69 -10.95
C ASP A 52 -8.04 6.42 -11.00
N VAL A 53 -8.04 7.70 -10.62
CA VAL A 53 -9.18 8.59 -10.65
C VAL A 53 -8.96 9.64 -11.72
N ARG A 54 -9.92 9.76 -12.63
CA ARG A 54 -9.90 10.75 -13.71
C ARG A 54 -11.09 11.68 -13.58
N LEU A 55 -10.85 12.97 -13.70
CA LEU A 55 -11.92 13.95 -13.79
C LEU A 55 -12.32 14.12 -15.25
N ALA A 56 -13.59 13.92 -15.59
CA ALA A 56 -14.06 14.04 -16.98
C ALA A 56 -13.81 15.44 -17.59
N ALA A 57 -13.77 16.48 -16.76
CA ALA A 57 -13.44 17.84 -17.19
C ALA A 57 -11.94 18.07 -17.45
N ARG A 58 -11.07 17.19 -16.94
CA ARG A 58 -9.61 17.22 -17.09
C ARG A 58 -9.05 15.79 -17.18
N PRO A 59 -9.29 15.10 -18.29
CA PRO A 59 -8.89 13.70 -18.45
C PRO A 59 -7.36 13.51 -18.42
N ASP A 60 -6.60 14.55 -18.76
CA ASP A 60 -5.13 14.52 -18.81
C ASP A 60 -4.44 14.72 -17.44
N GLU A 61 -5.22 14.93 -16.37
CA GLU A 61 -4.72 15.10 -15.00
C GLU A 61 -5.16 13.92 -14.11
N PRO A 62 -4.65 12.69 -14.35
CA PRO A 62 -5.03 11.53 -13.53
C PRO A 62 -4.45 11.63 -12.12
N MET A 63 -5.22 11.15 -11.14
CA MET A 63 -4.81 11.05 -9.75
C MET A 63 -4.81 9.59 -9.32
N ARG A 64 -3.82 9.16 -8.54
CA ARG A 64 -3.78 7.82 -7.96
C ARG A 64 -4.54 7.77 -6.64
N LEU A 65 -5.48 6.82 -6.53
CA LEU A 65 -6.17 6.47 -5.30
C LEU A 65 -5.63 5.14 -4.77
N ILE A 66 -5.12 5.11 -3.55
CA ILE A 66 -4.50 3.92 -2.95
C ILE A 66 -5.35 3.48 -1.77
N VAL A 67 -5.87 2.26 -1.83
CA VAL A 67 -6.67 1.66 -0.77
C VAL A 67 -5.80 0.66 -0.02
N ALA A 68 -5.39 1.00 1.19
CA ALA A 68 -4.50 0.19 2.01
C ALA A 68 -5.24 -0.42 3.21
N PRO A 69 -4.84 -1.63 3.65
CA PRO A 69 -5.36 -2.20 4.89
C PRO A 69 -4.96 -1.35 6.10
N HIS A 70 -5.80 -1.36 7.14
CA HIS A 70 -5.50 -0.70 8.42
C HIS A 70 -4.31 -1.32 9.18
N ARG A 71 -3.94 -2.58 8.86
CA ARG A 71 -2.89 -3.31 9.55
C ARG A 71 -2.01 -4.03 8.54
N CYS A 72 -0.71 -4.03 8.79
CA CYS A 72 0.23 -4.88 8.08
C CYS A 72 -0.06 -6.34 8.40
N TYR A 73 0.29 -7.23 7.46
CA TYR A 73 0.25 -8.67 7.70
C TYR A 73 1.10 -9.05 8.91
N LEU A 74 0.54 -9.89 9.76
CA LEU A 74 1.22 -10.46 10.91
C LEU A 74 1.05 -11.99 10.85
N PRO A 75 2.12 -12.79 10.99
CA PRO A 75 1.99 -14.24 11.08
C PRO A 75 1.08 -14.64 12.25
N GLN A 76 0.31 -15.72 12.08
CA GLN A 76 -0.72 -16.14 13.04
C GLN A 76 -0.15 -16.39 14.45
N GLU A 77 1.10 -16.85 14.56
CA GLU A 77 1.79 -17.06 15.83
C GLU A 77 1.95 -15.75 16.60
N LEU A 78 2.30 -14.68 15.89
CA LEU A 78 2.50 -13.36 16.48
C LEU A 78 1.16 -12.64 16.73
N GLU A 79 0.12 -12.91 15.93
CA GLU A 79 -1.25 -12.47 16.23
C GLU A 79 -1.78 -13.09 17.54
N ARG A 80 -1.36 -14.32 17.86
CA ARG A 80 -1.69 -15.01 19.12
C ARG A 80 -0.82 -14.58 20.31
N ASN A 81 -0.06 -13.48 20.18
CA ASN A 81 0.91 -13.00 21.17
C ASN A 81 1.98 -14.04 21.55
N ALA A 82 2.30 -14.98 20.65
CA ALA A 82 3.40 -15.91 20.91
C ALA A 82 4.73 -15.15 20.82
N ALA A 83 5.64 -15.43 21.76
CA ALA A 83 7.01 -14.97 21.67
C ALA A 83 7.72 -15.76 20.56
N VAL A 84 7.86 -15.14 19.39
CA VAL A 84 8.64 -15.68 18.27
C VAL A 84 10.05 -15.09 18.32
N TRP A 85 11.06 -15.93 18.10
CA TRP A 85 12.45 -15.50 18.00
C TRP A 85 12.99 -15.80 16.60
N GLY A 86 13.95 -14.99 16.15
CA GLY A 86 14.63 -15.17 14.87
C GLY A 86 16.09 -14.74 14.98
N ILE A 87 16.94 -15.32 14.13
CA ILE A 87 18.36 -14.95 14.08
C ILE A 87 18.51 -13.75 13.14
N SER A 88 18.98 -12.63 13.67
CA SER A 88 19.42 -11.49 12.85
C SER A 88 20.92 -11.64 12.59
N ALA A 89 21.32 -11.79 11.33
CA ALA A 89 22.70 -11.90 10.94
C ALA A 89 23.01 -10.96 9.77
N GLN A 90 24.19 -10.34 9.81
CA GLN A 90 24.71 -9.58 8.69
C GLN A 90 25.22 -10.54 7.63
N LEU A 91 24.46 -10.67 6.53
CA LEU A 91 24.71 -11.66 5.48
C LEU A 91 26.14 -11.57 4.90
N TYR A 92 26.70 -10.36 4.86
CA TYR A 92 28.05 -10.08 4.37
C TYR A 92 29.18 -10.54 5.29
N SER A 93 28.89 -10.81 6.57
CA SER A 93 29.88 -11.27 7.55
C SER A 93 29.98 -12.80 7.59
N LEU A 94 29.10 -13.52 6.88
CA LEU A 94 29.13 -14.98 6.78
C LEU A 94 30.17 -15.43 5.75
N LYS A 95 31.33 -15.87 6.23
CA LYS A 95 32.40 -16.44 5.41
C LYS A 95 32.16 -17.94 5.20
N ARG A 96 32.10 -18.37 3.94
CA ARG A 96 32.26 -19.78 3.54
C ARG A 96 33.62 -19.96 2.87
N PRO A 97 34.24 -21.16 2.92
CA PRO A 97 35.53 -21.42 2.26
C PRO A 97 35.51 -21.13 0.76
N GLU A 98 34.35 -21.28 0.11
CA GLU A 98 34.19 -21.02 -1.34
C GLU A 98 33.81 -19.55 -1.69
N ASN A 99 33.61 -18.66 -0.71
CA ASN A 99 33.19 -17.27 -0.96
C ASN A 99 34.39 -16.32 -1.09
N TRP A 100 34.59 -15.79 -2.29
CA TRP A 100 35.60 -14.75 -2.60
C TRP A 100 35.15 -13.37 -2.12
N GLY A 101 35.05 -13.20 -0.79
CA GLY A 101 34.95 -11.90 -0.14
C GLY A 101 33.61 -11.15 -0.21
N LEU A 102 32.61 -11.67 -0.94
CA LEU A 102 31.23 -11.15 -0.95
C LEU A 102 30.25 -12.32 -0.80
N GLY A 103 29.28 -12.18 0.13
CA GLY A 103 28.26 -13.19 0.40
C GLY A 103 27.31 -13.34 -0.77
N THR A 104 27.56 -14.29 -1.66
CA THR A 104 26.70 -14.57 -2.81
C THR A 104 25.47 -15.39 -2.38
N SER A 105 24.37 -15.23 -3.11
CA SER A 105 23.02 -15.80 -2.92
C SER A 105 22.88 -17.31 -2.54
N PRO A 106 23.80 -18.27 -2.85
CA PRO A 106 23.57 -19.69 -2.58
C PRO A 106 23.39 -20.09 -1.10
N ILE A 107 23.66 -19.21 -0.14
CA ILE A 107 23.62 -19.53 1.28
C ILE A 107 22.20 -19.74 1.86
N TRP A 108 21.15 -19.26 1.20
CA TRP A 108 19.77 -19.31 1.72
C TRP A 108 19.09 -20.68 1.59
N ARG A 109 19.49 -21.51 0.61
CA ARG A 109 18.75 -22.76 0.30
C ARG A 109 18.89 -23.86 1.36
N ASN A 110 19.90 -23.80 2.24
CA ASN A 110 20.13 -24.80 3.29
C ASN A 110 19.76 -24.34 4.72
N TRP A 111 19.32 -23.09 4.92
CA TRP A 111 18.98 -22.58 6.26
C TRP A 111 17.56 -22.95 6.73
N TRP A 112 16.65 -23.31 5.82
CA TRP A 112 15.32 -23.83 6.18
C TRP A 112 15.35 -25.18 6.91
N ILE A 113 16.49 -25.90 6.89
CA ILE A 113 16.68 -27.19 7.59
C ILE A 113 16.98 -27.00 9.10
N TRP A 114 17.33 -25.78 9.53
CA TRP A 114 17.63 -25.47 10.93
C TRP A 114 16.46 -24.84 11.70
N GLN A 115 15.21 -25.22 11.40
CA GLN A 115 14.08 -24.99 12.32
C GLN A 115 14.31 -25.84 13.59
N PRO A 116 14.62 -25.24 14.76
CA PRO A 116 14.80 -26.02 15.98
C PRO A 116 13.42 -26.36 16.52
N HIS A 117 13.15 -27.65 16.68
CA HIS A 117 11.99 -28.23 17.35
C HIS A 117 11.98 -27.98 18.88
N TRP A 118 12.73 -26.99 19.36
CA TRP A 118 12.89 -26.69 20.78
C TRP A 118 11.89 -25.60 21.20
N GLY A 119 10.64 -26.03 21.35
CA GLY A 119 9.55 -25.17 21.82
C GLY A 119 8.30 -25.90 22.30
N ARG A 120 8.34 -27.23 22.51
CA ARG A 120 7.32 -27.94 23.29
C ARG A 120 7.85 -28.19 24.70
N ARG A 121 7.44 -27.35 25.63
CA ARG A 121 7.16 -27.75 27.01
C ARG A 121 5.72 -27.37 27.30
#